data_AF-A0A1Q3A6T9-F1
#
_entry.id   AF-A0A1Q3A6T9-F1
#
_cell.length_a   1.000
_cell.length_b   1.000
_cell.length_c   1.000
_cell.angle_alpha   90.00
_cell.angle_beta   90.00
_cell.angle_gamma   90.00
#
_symmetry.space_group_name_H-M   'P 1'
#
loop_
_entity.id
_entity.type
_entity.pdbx_description
1 polymer ?
#
loop_
_entity_poly.entity_id
_entity_poly.type
_entity_poly.pdbx_seq_one_letter_code
_entity_poly.pdbx_strand_id
1 'polypeptide(L)'
;MGPPSAKTYMGWWGHIGSPAQKGITSYSVSPYAQKPLAGIFHAAFYNTARRVGAQALYVLIPMGIYWTWWENCRDYNEYLYTKAGREELERVNV
;
A
#
# COMPACT_ATOMS: atom_id res chain seq x y z
N MET A 1 34.78 26.14 12.45
CA MET A 1 34.71 25.48 11.12
C MET A 1 34.46 24.00 11.39
N GLY A 2 33.35 23.44 10.93
CA GLY A 2 33.08 22.01 11.10
C GLY A 2 34.02 21.14 10.25
N PRO A 3 34.19 19.86 10.58
CA PRO A 3 34.97 18.94 9.75
C PRO A 3 34.32 18.77 8.37
N PRO A 4 35.11 18.45 7.32
CA PRO A 4 34.56 18.14 6.00
C PRO A 4 33.63 16.93 6.08
N SER A 5 32.51 17.01 5.35
CA SER A 5 31.51 15.94 5.27
C SER A 5 31.61 15.15 3.96
N ALA A 6 31.19 13.89 3.99
CA ALA A 6 31.18 13.01 2.83
C ALA A 6 30.17 13.47 1.76
N LYS A 7 30.39 13.04 0.51
CA LYS A 7 29.43 13.29 -0.58
C LYS A 7 28.14 12.49 -0.35
N THR A 8 27.01 13.14 -0.62
CA THR A 8 25.65 12.57 -0.49
C THR A 8 24.88 12.77 -1.79
N TYR A 9 23.78 12.02 -1.96
CA TYR A 9 22.85 12.19 -3.09
C TYR A 9 21.84 13.33 -2.90
N MET A 10 21.96 14.11 -1.82
CA MET A 10 21.03 15.18 -1.45
C MET A 10 21.79 16.33 -0.79
N GLY A 11 21.58 17.54 -1.28
CA GLY A 11 22.10 18.78 -0.70
C GLY A 11 21.05 19.54 0.12
N TRP A 12 21.02 20.87 -0.03
CA TRP A 12 20.08 21.77 0.64
C TRP A 12 19.44 22.73 -0.37
N TRP A 13 18.57 23.64 0.10
CA TRP A 13 18.02 24.73 -0.72
C TRP A 13 19.15 25.50 -1.42
N GLY A 14 19.05 25.62 -2.74
CA GLY A 14 20.08 26.25 -3.59
C GLY A 14 21.13 25.30 -4.17
N HIS A 15 21.28 24.06 -3.66
CA HIS A 15 22.25 23.09 -4.17
C HIS A 15 21.81 21.62 -3.94
N ILE A 16 20.55 21.29 -4.25
CA ILE A 16 19.94 20.01 -3.86
C ILE A 16 20.58 18.76 -4.51
N GLY A 17 21.40 18.93 -5.54
CA GLY A 17 22.06 17.83 -6.27
C GLY A 17 21.25 17.28 -7.45
N SER A 18 20.20 18.00 -7.87
CA SER A 18 19.41 17.66 -9.06
C SER A 18 20.11 18.08 -10.36
N PRO A 19 19.72 17.50 -11.50
CA PRO A 19 20.11 18.00 -12.82
C PRO A 19 19.72 19.47 -12.99
N ALA A 20 20.50 20.22 -13.77
CA ALA A 20 20.18 21.60 -14.11
C ALA A 20 18.84 21.70 -14.85
N GLN A 21 17.95 22.59 -14.40
CA GLN A 21 16.63 22.82 -14.99
C GLN A 21 16.62 24.19 -15.68
N LYS A 22 16.16 24.25 -16.93
CA LYS A 22 16.03 25.50 -17.70
C LYS A 22 14.75 25.46 -18.54
N GLY A 23 14.03 26.58 -18.61
CA GLY A 23 12.83 26.72 -19.44
C GLY A 23 11.52 26.20 -18.81
N ILE A 24 11.54 25.82 -17.54
CA ILE A 24 10.34 25.39 -16.80
C ILE A 24 9.81 26.58 -16.01
N THR A 25 8.55 26.94 -16.21
CA THR A 25 7.86 28.00 -15.46
C THR A 25 6.68 27.41 -14.70
N SER A 26 6.67 27.60 -13.38
CA SER A 26 5.60 27.13 -12.48
C SER A 26 4.70 28.28 -12.06
N TYR A 27 3.38 28.07 -12.11
CA TYR A 27 2.38 29.03 -11.63
C TYR A 27 1.61 28.45 -10.46
N SER A 28 1.22 29.29 -9.51
CA SER A 28 0.40 28.91 -8.37
C SER A 28 -0.55 30.05 -7.99
N VAL A 29 -1.65 29.70 -7.33
CA VAL A 29 -2.63 30.66 -6.79
C VAL A 29 -2.57 30.59 -5.26
N SER A 30 -2.58 31.74 -4.58
CA SER A 30 -2.61 31.79 -3.11
C SER A 30 -3.76 30.94 -2.56
N PRO A 31 -3.54 30.07 -1.56
CA PRO A 31 -4.61 29.27 -0.95
C PRO A 31 -5.76 30.12 -0.40
N TYR A 32 -5.49 31.35 0.07
CA TYR A 32 -6.51 32.29 0.56
C TYR A 32 -7.41 32.85 -0.55
N ALA A 33 -7.00 32.74 -1.81
CA ALA A 33 -7.78 33.13 -2.98
C ALA A 33 -8.54 31.95 -3.61
N GLN A 34 -8.40 30.73 -3.07
CA GLN A 34 -9.08 29.53 -3.55
C GLN A 34 -10.25 29.17 -2.64
N LYS A 35 -11.24 28.44 -3.18
CA LYS A 35 -12.28 27.79 -2.37
C LYS A 35 -11.69 26.48 -1.81
N PRO A 36 -11.49 26.35 -0.49
CA PRO A 36 -10.92 25.14 0.07
C PRO A 36 -11.84 23.95 -0.19
N LEU A 37 -11.25 22.80 -0.56
CA LEU A 37 -11.96 21.54 -0.82
C LEU A 37 -13.02 21.61 -1.95
N ALA A 38 -12.90 22.59 -2.85
CA ALA A 38 -13.80 22.69 -3.99
C ALA A 38 -13.78 21.40 -4.83
N GLY A 39 -14.95 20.81 -5.06
CA GLY A 39 -15.11 19.58 -5.85
C GLY A 39 -14.63 18.30 -5.16
N ILE A 40 -14.31 18.33 -3.85
CA ILE A 40 -13.73 17.17 -3.16
C ILE A 40 -14.59 15.93 -3.24
N PHE A 41 -15.92 16.02 -3.10
CA PHE A 41 -16.77 14.82 -3.10
C PHE A 41 -16.80 14.11 -4.45
N HIS A 42 -16.96 14.89 -5.53
CA HIS A 42 -16.95 14.35 -6.88
C HIS A 42 -15.57 13.78 -7.23
N ALA A 43 -14.51 14.56 -6.99
CA ALA A 43 -13.15 14.13 -7.29
C ALA A 43 -12.71 12.94 -6.42
N ALA A 44 -13.00 12.96 -5.12
CA ALA A 44 -12.63 11.89 -4.21
C ALA A 44 -13.33 10.59 -4.57
N PHE A 45 -14.63 10.60 -4.87
CA PHE A 45 -15.34 9.36 -5.20
C PHE A 45 -14.79 8.70 -6.47
N TYR A 46 -14.83 9.40 -7.61
CA TYR A 46 -14.43 8.81 -8.89
C TYR A 46 -12.93 8.53 -8.98
N ASN A 47 -12.10 9.44 -8.46
CA ASN A 47 -10.65 9.23 -8.50
C ASN A 47 -10.23 8.12 -7.54
N THR A 48 -10.87 8.00 -6.37
CA THR A 48 -10.56 6.90 -5.44
C THR A 48 -10.99 5.56 -6.02
N ALA A 49 -12.20 5.46 -6.58
CA ALA A 49 -12.65 4.24 -7.24
C ALA A 49 -11.71 3.82 -8.38
N ARG A 50 -11.29 4.77 -9.23
CA ARG A 50 -10.32 4.52 -10.30
C ARG A 50 -8.97 4.03 -9.78
N ARG A 51 -8.44 4.64 -8.71
CA ARG A 51 -7.14 4.29 -8.13
C ARG A 51 -7.17 2.95 -7.40
N VAL A 52 -8.21 2.70 -6.61
CA VAL A 52 -8.40 1.44 -5.89
C VAL A 52 -8.63 0.30 -6.87
N GLY A 53 -9.50 0.49 -7.87
CA GLY A 53 -9.76 -0.52 -8.89
C GLY A 53 -8.50 -0.95 -9.65
N ALA A 54 -7.62 -0.01 -9.99
CA ALA A 54 -6.35 -0.32 -10.65
C ALA A 54 -5.37 -1.16 -9.80
N GLN A 55 -5.53 -1.16 -8.47
CA GLN A 55 -4.67 -1.90 -7.55
C GLN A 55 -5.36 -3.11 -6.92
N ALA A 56 -6.69 -3.20 -7.03
CA ALA A 56 -7.51 -4.16 -6.31
C ALA A 56 -7.05 -5.60 -6.52
N LEU A 57 -6.72 -6.00 -7.77
CA LEU A 57 -6.31 -7.37 -8.05
C LEU A 57 -4.97 -7.75 -7.41
N TYR A 58 -4.04 -6.82 -7.30
CA TYR A 58 -2.74 -7.07 -6.65
C TYR A 58 -2.87 -7.31 -5.14
N VAL A 59 -3.98 -6.88 -4.53
CA VAL A 59 -4.23 -7.06 -3.10
C VAL A 59 -5.23 -8.20 -2.86
N LEU A 60 -6.35 -8.18 -3.56
CA LEU A 60 -7.44 -9.15 -3.38
C LEU A 60 -7.04 -10.57 -3.76
N ILE A 61 -6.23 -10.77 -4.80
CA ILE A 61 -5.82 -12.12 -5.19
C ILE A 61 -4.92 -12.75 -4.12
N PRO A 62 -3.80 -12.12 -3.68
CA PRO A 62 -3.00 -12.68 -2.58
C PRO A 62 -3.80 -12.86 -1.29
N MET A 63 -4.63 -11.87 -0.91
CA MET A 63 -5.46 -12.01 0.30
C MET A 63 -6.43 -13.18 0.19
N GLY A 64 -7.09 -13.36 -0.96
CA GLY A 64 -8.01 -14.47 -1.19
C GLY A 64 -7.33 -15.82 -1.10
N ILE A 65 -6.14 -15.96 -1.70
CA ILE A 65 -5.34 -17.19 -1.63
C ILE A 65 -5.01 -17.55 -0.18
N TYR A 66 -4.47 -16.59 0.59
CA TYR A 66 -4.10 -16.85 1.98
C TYR A 66 -5.30 -17.10 2.88
N TRP A 67 -6.39 -16.37 2.67
CA TRP A 67 -7.60 -16.51 3.47
C TRP A 67 -8.26 -17.88 3.27
N THR A 68 -8.39 -18.32 2.01
CA THR A 68 -8.95 -19.64 1.69
C THR A 68 -8.06 -20.78 2.18
N TRP A 69 -6.74 -20.64 2.05
CA TRP A 69 -5.80 -21.61 2.60
C TRP A 69 -5.92 -21.73 4.12
N TRP A 70 -5.93 -20.58 4.83
CA TRP A 70 -6.09 -20.55 6.28
C TRP A 70 -7.42 -21.16 6.72
N GLU A 71 -8.52 -20.81 6.06
CA GLU A 71 -9.86 -21.31 6.38
C GLU A 71 -9.91 -22.83 6.26
N ASN A 72 -9.39 -23.37 5.15
CA ASN A 72 -9.32 -24.82 4.94
C ASN A 72 -8.50 -25.54 6.01
N CYS A 73 -7.31 -25.01 6.36
CA CYS A 73 -6.48 -25.61 7.40
C CYS A 73 -7.13 -25.52 8.79
N ARG A 74 -7.79 -24.40 9.11
CA ARG A 74 -8.51 -24.22 10.38
C ARG A 74 -9.64 -25.23 10.51
N ASP A 75 -10.49 -25.33 9.50
CA ASP A 75 -11.67 -26.22 9.54
C ASP A 75 -11.26 -27.69 9.55
N TYR A 76 -10.21 -28.05 8.80
CA TYR A 76 -9.66 -29.41 8.84
C TYR A 76 -9.05 -29.73 10.20
N ASN A 77 -8.31 -28.79 10.81
CA ASN A 77 -7.78 -28.96 12.16
C ASN A 77 -8.92 -29.16 13.17
N GLU A 78 -9.96 -28.34 13.12
CA GLU A 78 -11.14 -28.46 13.98
C GLU A 78 -11.81 -29.83 13.80
N TYR A 79 -11.98 -30.30 12.56
CA TYR A 79 -12.53 -31.63 12.25
C TYR A 79 -11.72 -32.76 12.87
N LEU A 80 -10.39 -32.75 12.74
CA LEU A 80 -9.51 -33.78 13.30
C LEU A 80 -9.68 -33.96 14.81
N TYR A 81 -9.93 -32.87 15.54
CA TYR A 81 -10.14 -32.91 16.99
C TYR A 81 -11.61 -33.15 17.41
N THR A 82 -12.51 -33.43 16.47
CA THR A 82 -13.86 -33.92 16.79
C THR A 82 -13.88 -35.43 17.06
N LYS A 83 -15.02 -35.92 17.58
CA LYS A 83 -15.24 -37.39 17.70
C LYS A 83 -15.22 -38.09 16.34
N ALA A 84 -15.71 -37.44 15.29
CA ALA A 84 -15.82 -38.03 13.96
C ALA A 84 -14.46 -38.11 13.23
N GLY A 85 -13.53 -37.19 13.53
CA GLY A 85 -12.19 -37.15 12.92
C GLY A 85 -11.11 -37.96 13.65
N ARG A 86 -11.44 -38.64 14.76
CA ARG A 86 -10.44 -39.31 15.61
C ARG A 86 -9.60 -40.34 14.87
N GLU A 87 -10.22 -41.20 14.06
CA GLU A 87 -9.51 -42.23 13.28
C GLU A 87 -8.52 -41.60 12.29
N GLU A 88 -8.93 -40.50 11.66
CA GLU A 88 -8.08 -39.77 10.73
C GLU A 88 -6.93 -39.05 11.44
N LEU A 89 -7.20 -38.46 12.61
CA LEU A 89 -6.17 -37.84 13.45
C LEU A 89 -5.11 -38.87 13.88
N GLU A 90 -5.52 -40.04 14.35
CA GLU A 90 -4.61 -41.12 14.73
C GLU A 90 -3.75 -41.59 13.53
N ARG A 91 -4.29 -41.58 12.31
CA ARG A 91 -3.55 -41.91 11.08
C ARG A 91 -2.50 -40.86 10.69
N VAL A 92 -2.81 -39.57 10.82
CA VAL A 92 -1.92 -38.47 10.34
C VAL A 92 -0.94 -37.96 11.39
N ASN A 93 -1.11 -38.36 12.66
CA ASN A 93 -0.27 -37.93 13.79
C ASN A 93 0.84 -38.94 14.16
N VAL A 94 1.08 -39.93 13.31
CA VAL A 94 2.16 -40.94 13.41
C VAL A 94 3.23 -40.63 12.38
#